data_AF-A0A9E3EKV4-F1
#
_entry.id   AF-A0A9E3EKV4-F1
#
_cell.length_a   1.000
_cell.length_b   1.000
_cell.length_c   1.000
_cell.angle_alpha   90.00
_cell.angle_beta   90.00
_cell.angle_gamma   90.00
#
_symmetry.space_group_name_H-M   'P 1'
#
loop_
_entity.id
_entity.type
_entity.pdbx_description
1 polymer ?
#
loop_
_entity_poly.entity_id
_entity_poly.type
_entity_poly.pdbx_seq_one_letter_code
_entity_poly.pdbx_strand_id
1 'polypeptide(L)' 'NRDNSDDSRLDVGFVPAEDLVGKAEFRFFSIDESAVWYKPWTWPGAIRFGRMFTPIR' A
#
# COMPACT_ATOMS: atom_id res chain seq x y z
N ASN A 1 9.13 0.79 6.01
CA ASN A 1 10.23 1.68 5.60
C ASN A 1 10.74 2.34 6.87
N ARG A 2 11.81 1.83 7.48
CA ARG A 2 12.14 2.17 8.88
C ARG A 2 12.54 3.63 9.07
N ASP A 3 13.29 4.19 8.12
CA ASP A 3 13.88 5.54 8.19
C ASP A 3 12.93 6.61 7.65
N ASN A 4 11.84 6.19 7.00
CA ASN A 4 10.81 7.08 6.46
C ASN A 4 9.42 6.57 6.89
N SER A 5 9.25 6.45 8.20
CA SER A 5 8.01 6.02 8.87
C SER A 5 7.85 6.84 10.12
N ASP A 6 6.70 7.51 10.24
CA ASP A 6 6.26 8.17 11.46
C ASP A 6 5.46 7.17 12.31
N ASP A 7 6.19 6.27 12.96
CA ASP A 7 5.62 5.22 13.81
C ASP A 7 5.90 5.48 15.29
N SER A 8 5.37 4.62 16.16
CA SER A 8 5.39 4.75 17.62
C SER A 8 6.79 4.89 18.26
N ARG A 9 7.87 4.70 17.50
CA ARG A 9 9.24 5.00 17.94
C ARG A 9 9.55 6.50 18.00
N LEU A 10 8.75 7.33 17.32
CA LEU A 10 8.87 8.78 17.24
C LEU A 10 7.75 9.45 18.07
N ASP A 11 7.24 10.60 17.61
CA ASP A 11 6.40 11.51 18.42
C ASP A 11 4.92 11.10 18.50
N VAL A 12 4.48 10.12 17.71
CA VAL A 12 3.05 9.73 17.61
C VAL A 12 2.56 8.76 18.70
N GLY A 13 3.46 8.13 19.47
CA GLY A 13 3.10 7.28 20.61
C GLY A 13 2.38 5.96 20.26
N PHE A 14 1.72 5.34 21.24
CA PHE A 14 0.98 4.08 21.06
C PHE A 14 -0.42 4.30 20.47
N VAL A 15 -0.89 3.35 19.65
CA VAL A 15 -2.25 3.36 19.08
C VAL A 15 -3.23 2.71 20.06
N PRO A 16 -4.32 3.40 20.45
CA PRO A 16 -5.40 2.82 21.24
C PRO A 16 -6.03 1.59 20.59
N ALA A 17 -6.56 0.67 21.40
CA ALA A 17 -7.13 -0.58 20.88
C ALA A 17 -8.39 -0.35 20.04
N GLU A 18 -9.12 0.73 20.33
CA GLU A 18 -10.36 1.10 19.66
C GLU A 18 -10.12 1.58 18.21
N ASP A 19 -8.92 2.06 17.91
CA ASP A 19 -8.53 2.54 16.57
C ASP A 19 -8.04 1.40 15.65
N LEU A 20 -7.96 0.17 16.17
CA LEU A 20 -7.54 -0.99 15.39
C LEU A 20 -8.67 -1.49 14.49
N VAL A 21 -8.54 -1.23 13.18
CA VAL A 21 -9.55 -1.62 12.19
C VAL A 21 -9.41 -3.09 11.75
N GLY A 22 -8.21 -3.54 11.38
CA GLY A 22 -8.00 -4.89 10.87
C GLY A 22 -6.62 -5.13 10.26
N LYS A 23 -6.35 -6.39 9.91
CA LYS A 23 -5.07 -6.81 9.32
C LYS A 23 -5.13 -6.69 7.79
N ALA A 24 -4.10 -6.09 7.19
CA ALA A 24 -3.93 -6.11 5.74
C ALA A 24 -3.43 -7.51 5.30
N GLU A 25 -4.25 -8.26 4.57
CA GLU A 25 -3.94 -9.67 4.22
C GLU A 25 -3.38 -9.84 2.81
N PHE A 26 -3.98 -9.20 1.80
CA PHE A 26 -3.60 -9.40 0.39
C PHE A 26 -3.62 -8.08 -0.38
N ARG A 27 -2.76 -7.97 -1.40
CA ARG A 27 -2.76 -6.83 -2.32
C ARG A 27 -3.72 -7.10 -3.47
N PHE A 28 -4.88 -6.44 -3.50
CA PHE A 28 -5.83 -6.57 -4.61
C PHE A 28 -5.31 -6.00 -5.93
N PHE A 29 -4.69 -4.82 -5.88
CA PHE A 29 -4.28 -4.09 -7.09
C PHE A 29 -2.91 -3.42 -6.91
N SER A 30 -2.15 -3.31 -8.01
CA SER A 30 -0.87 -2.63 -8.02
C SER A 30 -0.58 -2.05 -9.39
N ILE A 31 -0.35 -0.75 -9.44
CA ILE A 31 0.04 0.01 -10.62
C ILE A 31 1.22 0.91 -10.24
N ASP A 32 2.07 1.26 -11.19
CA ASP A 32 3.15 2.23 -10.97
C ASP A 32 2.82 3.64 -11.47
N GLU A 33 3.78 4.54 -11.29
CA GLU A 33 3.65 5.97 -11.60
C GLU A 33 3.62 6.28 -13.10
N SER A 34 3.88 5.30 -13.97
CA SER A 34 3.77 5.49 -15.42
C SER A 34 2.31 5.52 -15.90
N ALA A 35 1.37 5.07 -15.06
CA ALA A 35 -0.05 5.18 -15.34
C ALA A 35 -0.61 6.56 -15.02
N VAL A 36 -1.39 7.10 -15.95
CA VAL A 36 -2.21 8.30 -15.71
C VAL A 36 -3.64 7.84 -15.44
N TRP A 37 -4.20 8.21 -14.29
CA TRP A 37 -5.49 7.69 -13.81
C TRP A 37 -6.67 7.95 -14.78
N TYR A 38 -6.62 9.00 -15.59
CA TYR A 38 -7.68 9.32 -16.55
C TYR A 38 -7.38 8.80 -17.98
N LYS A 39 -6.24 8.14 -18.20
CA LYS A 39 -5.84 7.58 -19.50
C LYS A 39 -5.70 6.07 -19.40
N PRO A 40 -6.80 5.30 -19.52
CA PRO A 40 -6.77 3.85 -19.30
C PRO A 40 -5.83 3.09 -20.24
N TRP A 41 -5.53 3.63 -21.42
CA TRP A 41 -4.57 3.03 -22.38
C TRP A 41 -3.11 3.05 -21.89
N THR A 42 -2.76 3.83 -20.87
CA THR A 42 -1.41 3.78 -20.29
C THR A 42 -1.28 2.69 -19.22
N TRP A 43 -2.38 2.07 -18.80
CA TRP A 43 -2.40 1.15 -17.67
C TRP A 43 -1.82 -0.24 -17.96
N PRO A 44 -2.00 -0.86 -19.16
CA PRO A 44 -1.54 -2.23 -19.39
C PRO A 44 -0.05 -2.45 -19.13
N GLY A 45 0.80 -1.47 -19.44
CA GLY A 45 2.25 -1.53 -19.17
C GLY A 45 2.65 -1.15 -17.74
N ALA A 46 1.78 -0.45 -17.01
CA ALA A 46 2.03 0.05 -15.66
C ALA A 46 1.51 -0.89 -14.56
N ILE A 47 0.58 -1.79 -14.89
CA ILE A 47 0.02 -2.76 -13.94
C ILE A 47 1.09 -3.79 -13.59
N ARG A 48 1.33 -3.95 -12.29
CA ARG A 48 2.32 -4.89 -11.75
C ARG A 48 1.66 -6.25 -11.49
N PHE A 49 1.38 -7.01 -12.55
CA PHE A 49 0.63 -8.27 -12.47
C PHE A 49 1.18 -9.28 -11.46
N GLY A 50 2.51 -9.43 -11.35
CA GLY A 50 3.14 -10.34 -10.38
C GLY A 50 2.98 -9.94 -8.91
N ARG A 51 2.41 -8.77 -8.62
CA ARG A 51 2.16 -8.24 -7.27
C ARG A 51 0.69 -8.29 -6.87
N MET A 52 -0.21 -8.66 -7.79
CA MET A 52 -1.64 -8.74 -7.55
C MET A 52 -1.99 -10.06 -6.85
N PHE A 53 -2.97 -10.00 -5.96
CA PHE A 53 -3.48 -11.11 -5.13
C PHE A 53 -2.42 -11.84 -4.31
N THR A 54 -1.25 -11.23 -4.12
CA THR A 54 -0.20 -11.76 -3.26
C THR A 54 -0.43 -11.36 -1.81
N PRO A 55 -0.12 -12.22 -0.82
CA PRO A 55 -0.22 -11.86 0.60
C PRO A 55 0.74 -10.72 0.96
N ILE A 56 0.33 -9.90 1.93
CA ILE A 56 1.17 -8.85 2.52
C ILE A 56 1.97 -9.45 3.67
N ARG A 57 3.29 -9.21 3.69
CA ARG A 57 4.23 -9.69 4.71
C ARG A 57 4.90 -8.51 5.40
#